data_AF-X0TIH9-F1
#
_entry.id   AF-X0TIH9-F1
#
_cell.length_a   1.000
_cell.length_b   1.000
_cell.length_c   1.000
_cell.angle_alpha   90.00
_cell.angle_beta   90.00
_cell.angle_gamma   90.00
#
_symmetry.space_group_name_H-M   'P 1'
#
loop_
_entity.id
_entity.type
_entity.pdbx_description
1 polymer ?
#
loop_
_entity_poly.entity_id
_entity_poly.type
_entity_poly.pdbx_seq_one_letter_code
_entity_poly.pdbx_strand_id
1 'polypeptide(L)'
;MHSPTRRRFNEIKKLKRKERKRREGMVECRGKILKRGDRVPCGYALYPKSQDPDSIITCHRCGTGHIKSATGWITFKEDAMAKGKL
;
A
#
# COMPACT_ATOMS: atom_id res chain seq x y z
N MET A 1 34.02 -15.52 -16.95
CA MET A 1 33.74 -14.54 -15.87
C MET A 1 32.95 -13.38 -16.44
N HIS A 2 31.81 -12.97 -15.85
CA HIS A 2 31.06 -11.82 -16.37
C HIS A 2 31.82 -10.52 -16.10
N SER A 3 31.90 -9.64 -17.11
CA SER A 3 32.56 -8.35 -16.94
C SER A 3 31.90 -7.54 -15.79
N PRO A 4 32.67 -6.69 -15.08
CA PRO A 4 32.15 -5.87 -13.97
C PRO A 4 30.90 -5.07 -14.37
N THR A 5 30.87 -4.57 -15.60
CA THR A 5 29.73 -3.84 -16.19
C THR A 5 28.47 -4.70 -16.27
N ARG A 6 28.60 -5.97 -16.68
CA ARG A 6 27.47 -6.91 -16.81
C ARG A 6 26.93 -7.34 -15.44
N ARG A 7 27.79 -7.44 -14.42
CA ARG A 7 27.36 -7.64 -13.02
C ARG A 7 26.54 -6.45 -12.51
N ARG A 8 27.07 -5.22 -12.66
CA ARG A 8 26.39 -3.99 -12.23
C ARG A 8 25.04 -3.80 -12.93
N PHE A 9 24.97 -4.07 -14.24
CA PHE A 9 23.69 -4.04 -14.98
C PHE A 9 22.67 -5.05 -14.44
N ASN A 10 23.10 -6.28 -14.13
CA ASN A 10 22.22 -7.30 -13.58
C ASN A 10 21.73 -6.97 -12.17
N GLU A 11 22.54 -6.31 -11.34
CA GLU A 11 22.13 -5.82 -10.02
C GLU A 11 21.09 -4.71 -10.13
N ILE A 12 21.31 -3.73 -11.00
CA ILE A 12 20.34 -2.66 -11.28
C ILE A 12 19.03 -3.24 -11.78
N LYS A 13 19.08 -4.23 -12.68
CA LYS A 13 17.89 -4.91 -13.19
C LYS A 13 17.13 -5.68 -12.09
N LYS A 14 17.85 -6.33 -11.17
CA LYS A 14 17.25 -6.99 -9.99
C LYS A 14 16.59 -5.98 -9.05
N LEU A 15 17.25 -4.86 -8.77
CA LEU A 15 16.70 -3.77 -7.95
C LEU A 15 15.43 -3.20 -8.57
N LYS A 16 15.44 -2.87 -9.87
CA LYS A 16 14.25 -2.38 -10.58
C LYS A 16 13.11 -3.40 -10.60
N ARG A 17 13.40 -4.70 -10.75
CA ARG A 17 12.38 -5.76 -10.63
C ARG A 17 11.81 -5.86 -9.22
N LYS A 18 12.65 -5.72 -8.19
CA LYS A 18 12.21 -5.71 -6.78
C LYS A 18 11.35 -4.50 -6.47
N GLU A 19 11.73 -3.31 -6.95
CA GLU A 19 10.93 -2.10 -6.86
C GLU A 19 9.62 -2.20 -7.64
N ARG A 20 9.63 -2.82 -8.83
CA ARG A 20 8.42 -3.04 -9.62
C ARG A 20 7.44 -3.97 -8.90
N LYS A 21 7.91 -5.12 -8.41
CA LYS A 21 7.09 -6.03 -7.57
C LYS A 21 6.58 -5.33 -6.31
N ARG A 22 7.40 -4.46 -5.71
CA ARG A 22 7.03 -3.63 -4.58
C ARG A 22 5.95 -2.61 -4.95
N ARG A 23 5.99 -1.99 -6.13
CA ARG A 23 4.96 -1.07 -6.65
C ARG A 23 3.66 -1.79 -7.02
N GLU A 24 3.76 -2.96 -7.63
CA GLU A 24 2.61 -3.82 -7.98
C GLU A 24 1.88 -4.34 -6.73
N GLY A 25 2.59 -4.46 -5.60
CA GLY A 25 2.05 -4.74 -4.27
C GLY A 25 2.17 -3.57 -3.31
N MET A 26 2.00 -2.33 -3.78
CA MET A 26 1.92 -1.16 -2.90
C MET A 26 0.61 -0.44 -3.15
N VAL A 27 -0.12 -0.17 -2.06
CA VAL A 27 -1.28 0.72 -2.08
C VAL A 27 -1.08 1.86 -1.10
N GLU A 28 -1.43 3.08 -1.49
CA GLU A 28 -1.29 4.26 -0.66
C GLU A 28 -2.54 4.47 0.22
N CYS A 29 -2.40 4.57 1.56
CA CYS A 29 -3.49 5.02 2.46
C CYS A 29 -3.85 6.46 2.14
N ARG A 30 -5.03 6.64 1.53
CA ARG A 30 -5.68 7.95 1.29
C ARG A 30 -6.55 8.42 2.46
N GLY A 31 -6.55 7.70 3.57
CA GLY A 31 -7.20 8.10 4.82
C GLY A 31 -6.60 9.34 5.47
N LYS A 32 -7.32 9.88 6.46
CA LYS A 32 -6.87 11.02 7.28
C LYS A 32 -6.59 10.55 8.71
N ILE A 33 -5.49 11.02 9.31
CA ILE A 33 -5.09 10.77 10.70
C ILE A 33 -5.11 12.09 11.48
N LEU A 34 -5.35 12.00 12.79
CA LEU A 34 -5.24 13.16 13.68
C LEU A 34 -3.78 13.31 14.13
N LYS A 35 -3.13 14.42 13.79
CA LYS A 35 -1.81 14.79 14.31
C LYS A 35 -1.92 16.20 14.89
N ARG A 36 -1.68 16.32 16.20
CA ARG A 36 -1.69 17.61 16.92
C ARG A 36 -2.99 18.42 16.75
N GLY A 37 -4.14 17.73 16.70
CA GLY A 37 -5.45 18.38 16.50
C GLY A 37 -5.87 18.54 15.03
N ASP A 38 -4.93 18.41 14.08
CA ASP A 38 -5.21 18.55 12.65
C ASP A 38 -5.43 17.21 11.96
N ARG A 39 -6.40 17.14 11.04
CA ARG A 39 -6.65 15.98 10.18
C ARG A 39 -5.77 16.04 8.94
N VAL A 40 -4.67 15.30 8.94
CA VAL A 40 -3.72 15.25 7.81
C VAL A 40 -3.84 13.94 7.02
N PRO A 41 -3.54 13.92 5.71
CA PRO A 41 -3.48 12.69 4.92
C PRO A 41 -2.47 11.69 5.51
N CYS A 42 -2.81 10.40 5.50
CA CYS A 42 -1.95 9.35 6.00
C CYS A 42 -0.74 9.13 5.08
N GLY A 43 -0.97 9.07 3.76
CA GLY A 43 0.06 8.92 2.72
C GLY A 43 0.90 7.65 2.85
N TYR A 44 0.46 6.68 3.64
CA TYR A 44 1.27 5.53 4.02
C TYR A 44 1.14 4.41 2.99
N ALA A 45 2.26 3.96 2.45
CA ALA A 45 2.32 2.80 1.57
C ALA A 45 2.12 1.49 2.35
N LEU A 46 1.07 0.74 2.01
CA LEU A 46 0.77 -0.58 2.53
C LEU A 46 1.28 -1.66 1.57
N TYR A 47 1.78 -2.75 2.14
CA TYR A 47 2.23 -3.93 1.40
C TYR A 47 1.26 -5.08 1.67
N PRO A 48 0.45 -5.49 0.69
CA PRO A 48 -0.31 -6.72 0.73
C PRO A 48 0.64 -7.89 0.97
N LYS A 49 0.32 -8.72 1.96
CA LYS A 49 1.03 -9.99 2.15
C LYS A 49 0.57 -11.04 1.13
N SER A 50 -0.68 -10.97 0.67
CA SER A 50 -1.28 -11.88 -0.31
C SER A 50 -1.41 -11.22 -1.69
N GLN A 51 -1.22 -12.02 -2.74
CA GLN A 51 -1.55 -11.60 -4.11
C GLN A 51 -3.04 -11.82 -4.43
N ASP A 52 -3.79 -12.45 -3.54
CA ASP A 52 -5.15 -12.87 -3.78
C ASP A 52 -6.05 -11.68 -4.13
N PRO A 53 -6.78 -11.76 -5.25
CA PRO A 53 -7.88 -10.83 -5.51
C PRO A 53 -8.86 -10.89 -4.33
N ASP A 54 -9.41 -9.74 -3.93
CA ASP A 54 -10.31 -9.56 -2.79
C ASP A 54 -9.66 -9.59 -1.39
N SER A 55 -8.32 -9.58 -1.32
CA SER A 55 -7.63 -9.35 -0.04
C SER A 55 -7.94 -7.95 0.52
N ILE A 56 -8.52 -7.90 1.71
CA ILE A 56 -8.78 -6.67 2.46
C ILE A 56 -7.58 -6.34 3.35
N ILE A 57 -7.06 -5.12 3.26
CA ILE A 57 -5.95 -4.62 4.07
C ILE A 57 -6.38 -3.36 4.78
N THR A 58 -6.32 -3.36 6.10
CA THR A 58 -6.63 -2.18 6.90
C THR A 58 -5.35 -1.47 7.32
N CYS A 59 -5.25 -0.17 7.05
CA CYS A 59 -4.15 0.63 7.55
C CYS A 59 -4.33 0.91 9.04
N HIS A 60 -3.45 0.33 9.87
CA HIS A 60 -3.47 0.51 11.32
C HIS A 60 -3.30 1.96 11.80
N ARG A 61 -2.78 2.88 10.95
CA ARG A 61 -2.64 4.30 11.31
C ARG A 61 -3.95 5.09 11.16
N CYS A 62 -4.65 4.87 10.05
CA CYS A 62 -5.78 5.70 9.60
C CYS A 62 -7.13 4.97 9.68
N GLY A 63 -7.14 3.66 9.96
CA GLY A 63 -8.33 2.80 9.94
C GLY A 63 -8.95 2.63 8.55
N THR A 64 -8.22 3.00 7.49
CA THR A 64 -8.73 2.92 6.11
C THR A 64 -8.50 1.51 5.57
N GLY A 65 -9.55 0.92 5.01
CA GLY A 65 -9.53 -0.37 4.32
C GLY A 65 -9.15 -0.22 2.85
N HIS A 66 -8.42 -1.20 2.35
CA HIS A 66 -7.93 -1.29 0.98
C HIS A 66 -8.22 -2.68 0.43
N ILE A 67 -9.01 -2.77 -0.64
CA ILE A 67 -9.31 -4.01 -1.35
C ILE A 67 -8.61 -4.01 -2.69
N LYS A 68 -7.98 -5.14 -3.03
CA LYS A 68 -7.45 -5.38 -4.38
C LYS A 68 -8.55 -6.00 -5.25
N SER A 69 -9.13 -5.23 -6.16
CA SER A 69 -10.09 -5.71 -7.16
C SER A 69 -9.38 -6.05 -8.48
N ALA A 70 -10.12 -6.64 -9.43
CA ALA A 70 -9.63 -6.92 -10.79
C ALA A 70 -9.20 -5.65 -11.55
N THR A 71 -9.76 -4.48 -11.20
CA THR A 71 -9.50 -3.20 -11.87
C THR A 71 -8.47 -2.32 -11.14
N GLY A 72 -8.04 -2.69 -9.93
CA GLY A 72 -7.05 -1.96 -9.17
C GLY A 72 -7.29 -1.99 -7.66
N TRP A 73 -6.92 -0.90 -6.98
CA TRP A 73 -7.10 -0.77 -5.53
C TRP A 73 -8.33 0.08 -5.21
N ILE A 74 -9.28 -0.51 -4.50
CA ILE A 74 -10.44 0.20 -3.95
C ILE A 74 -10.10 0.60 -2.52
N THR A 75 -10.29 1.87 -2.20
CA THR A 75 -10.11 2.42 -0.86
C THR A 75 -11.46 2.72 -0.25
N PHE A 76 -11.70 2.25 0.96
CA PHE A 76 -12.88 2.61 1.73
C PHE A 76 -12.45 2.94 3.14
N LYS A 77 -13.09 3.93 3.72
CA LYS A 77 -12.96 4.20 5.13
C LYS A 77 -14.16 3.53 5.77
N GLU A 78 -13.96 2.73 6.81
CA GLU A 78 -15.07 2.45 7.71
C GLU A 78 -15.46 3.79 8.32
N ASP A 79 -16.40 4.50 7.70
CA ASP A 79 -17.13 5.56 8.34
C ASP A 79 -17.90 4.89 9.47
N ALA A 80 -17.27 4.85 10.64
CA ALA A 80 -17.89 4.69 11.93
C ALA A 80 -19.28 4.02 11.90
N MET A 81 -19.35 2.70 11.68
CA MET A 81 -20.53 1.92 12.09
C MET A 81 -20.71 1.88 13.64
N ALA A 82 -20.03 2.76 14.39
CA ALA A 82 -19.90 2.65 15.85
C ALA A 82 -19.96 4.01 16.57
N LYS A 83 -20.78 4.96 16.09
CA LYS A 83 -21.44 5.89 17.02
C LYS A 83 -22.93 5.73 16.83
N GLY A 84 -23.47 4.70 17.47
CA GLY A 84 -24.88 4.64 17.82
C GLY A 84 -25.28 5.98 18.44
N LYS A 85 -26.02 6.77 17.67
CA LYS A 85 -27.06 7.62 18.23
C LYS A 85 -28.29 6.73 18.32
N LEU A 86 -28.38 5.98 19.41
CA LEU A 86 -29.66 5.77 20.07
C LEU A 86 -30.02 7.09 20.75
#